data_AF-A0A536BZ18-F1
#
_entry.id   AF-A0A536BZ18-F1
#
_cell.length_a   1.000
_cell.length_b   1.000
_cell.length_c   1.000
_cell.angle_alpha   90.00
_cell.angle_beta   90.00
_cell.angle_gamma   90.00
#
_symmetry.space_group_name_H-M   'P 1'
#
loop_
_entity.id
_entity.type
_entity.pdbx_description
1 polymer ?
#
loop_
_entity_poly.entity_id
_entity_poly.type
_entity_poly.pdbx_seq_one_letter_code
_entity_poly.pdbx_strand_id
1 'polypeptide(L)'
;GDQRAADAARDAVASPLLETSIDGARGILFNITGGTDLTLHEVNEAAEIVRASADKDANIIFGTVIDEKMSGEVKITVVATGFVVGAEPSREIEEQYSRPAPVEDVPVYKGFDPSNLDIPAFLRGRR
;
A
#
# COMPACT_ATOMS: atom_id res chain seq x y z
N GLY A 1 3.64 -28.57 0.70
CA GLY A 1 3.61 -29.16 -0.66
C GLY A 1 3.85 -28.07 -1.69
N ASP A 2 4.02 -28.42 -2.96
CA ASP A 2 4.45 -27.49 -4.01
C ASP A 2 3.49 -26.31 -4.24
N GLN A 3 2.20 -26.49 -3.96
CA GLN A 3 1.16 -25.46 -4.11
C GLN A 3 0.70 -24.85 -2.78
N ARG A 4 1.47 -25.04 -1.69
CA ARG A 4 1.03 -24.63 -0.33
C ARG A 4 0.67 -23.16 -0.21
N ALA A 5 1.39 -22.26 -0.91
CA ALA A 5 1.12 -20.83 -0.86
C ALA A 5 -0.15 -20.46 -1.65
N ALA A 6 -0.34 -21.09 -2.81
CA ALA A 6 -1.54 -20.93 -3.61
C ALA A 6 -2.79 -21.44 -2.88
N ASP A 7 -2.70 -22.61 -2.27
CA ASP A 7 -3.78 -23.21 -1.50
C ASP A 7 -4.11 -22.36 -0.27
N ALA A 8 -3.10 -21.93 0.50
CA ALA A 8 -3.29 -21.04 1.63
C ALA A 8 -3.91 -19.68 1.22
N ALA A 9 -3.62 -19.18 0.01
CA ALA A 9 -4.22 -17.95 -0.49
C ALA A 9 -5.70 -18.16 -0.80
N ARG A 10 -6.05 -19.27 -1.49
CA ARG A 10 -7.45 -19.65 -1.77
C ARG A 10 -8.25 -19.82 -0.49
N ASP A 11 -7.68 -20.49 0.51
CA ASP A 11 -8.32 -20.70 1.80
C ASP A 11 -8.52 -19.38 2.55
N ALA A 12 -7.55 -18.46 2.49
CA ALA A 12 -7.66 -17.16 3.14
C ALA A 12 -8.76 -16.29 2.52
N VAL A 13 -8.88 -16.27 1.18
CA VAL A 13 -9.94 -15.49 0.50
C VAL A 13 -11.33 -16.11 0.63
N ALA A 14 -11.41 -17.42 0.85
CA ALA A 14 -12.66 -18.15 1.08
C ALA A 14 -12.99 -18.35 2.58
N SER A 15 -12.25 -17.69 3.48
CA SER A 15 -12.38 -17.92 4.92
C SER A 15 -13.78 -17.57 5.44
N PRO A 16 -14.40 -18.40 6.30
CA PRO A 16 -15.73 -18.13 6.86
C PRO A 16 -15.76 -16.95 7.84
N LEU A 17 -14.59 -16.40 8.22
CA LEU A 17 -14.51 -15.15 8.98
C LEU A 17 -14.84 -13.91 8.13
N LEU A 18 -14.89 -14.08 6.81
CA LEU A 18 -15.30 -13.07 5.87
C LEU A 18 -16.82 -13.18 5.69
N GLU A 19 -17.58 -12.29 6.34
CA GLU A 19 -19.04 -12.24 6.21
C GLU A 19 -19.49 -11.90 4.77
N THR A 20 -18.60 -11.32 3.97
CA THR A 20 -18.75 -11.03 2.54
C THR A 20 -17.48 -11.50 1.83
N SER A 21 -17.61 -11.99 0.60
CA SER A 21 -16.48 -12.22 -0.30
C SER A 21 -15.52 -11.03 -0.26
N ILE A 22 -14.20 -11.23 -0.41
CA ILE A 22 -13.26 -10.08 -0.56
C ILE A 22 -13.47 -9.31 -1.87
N ASP A 23 -14.36 -9.79 -2.74
CA ASP A 23 -14.83 -9.08 -3.91
C ASP A 23 -15.42 -7.71 -3.52
N GLY A 24 -14.95 -6.66 -4.19
CA GLY A 24 -15.32 -5.28 -3.90
C GLY A 24 -14.52 -4.61 -2.77
N ALA A 25 -13.55 -5.28 -2.15
CA ALA A 25 -12.62 -4.63 -1.23
C ALA A 25 -11.69 -3.68 -2.00
N ARG A 26 -11.74 -2.38 -1.68
CA ARG A 26 -10.85 -1.36 -2.29
C ARG A 26 -9.48 -1.25 -1.61
N GLY A 27 -9.32 -1.82 -0.43
CA GLY A 27 -8.05 -1.83 0.30
C GLY A 27 -7.80 -3.20 0.90
N ILE A 28 -6.67 -3.81 0.54
CA ILE A 28 -6.26 -5.12 1.07
C ILE A 28 -4.87 -5.02 1.66
N LEU A 29 -4.72 -5.53 2.88
CA LEU A 29 -3.43 -5.84 3.49
C LEU A 29 -3.36 -7.34 3.70
N PHE A 30 -2.31 -7.99 3.23
CA PHE A 30 -2.09 -9.39 3.57
C PHE A 30 -0.64 -9.69 3.93
N ASN A 31 -0.47 -10.70 4.78
CA ASN A 31 0.83 -11.15 5.23
C ASN A 31 0.98 -12.64 4.94
N ILE A 32 2.15 -13.01 4.41
CA ILE A 32 2.55 -14.41 4.18
C ILE A 32 3.63 -14.75 5.21
N THR A 33 3.34 -15.70 6.09
CA THR A 33 4.32 -16.26 7.01
C THR A 33 4.71 -17.66 6.55
N GLY A 34 5.99 -17.95 6.45
CA GLY A 34 6.50 -19.29 6.12
C GLY A 34 7.90 -19.52 6.68
N GLY A 35 8.41 -20.73 6.49
CA GLY A 35 9.77 -21.09 6.85
C GLY A 35 10.85 -20.41 6.01
N THR A 36 12.11 -20.72 6.30
CA THR A 36 13.27 -20.28 5.50
C THR A 36 13.26 -20.82 4.07
N ASP A 37 12.40 -21.81 3.82
CA ASP A 37 12.10 -22.41 2.53
C ASP A 37 11.01 -21.67 1.74
N LEU A 38 10.46 -20.56 2.25
CA LEU A 38 9.51 -19.72 1.51
C LEU A 38 10.20 -19.00 0.35
N THR A 39 9.72 -19.25 -0.87
CA THR A 39 10.32 -18.70 -2.09
C THR A 39 9.57 -17.47 -2.62
N LEU A 40 10.26 -16.64 -3.40
CA LEU A 40 9.63 -15.50 -4.08
C LEU A 40 8.54 -15.95 -5.07
N HIS A 41 8.69 -17.13 -5.68
CA HIS A 41 7.71 -17.68 -6.61
C HIS A 41 6.37 -17.95 -5.90
N GLU A 42 6.43 -18.62 -4.74
CA GLU A 42 5.26 -18.89 -3.90
C GLU A 42 4.58 -17.60 -3.42
N VAL A 43 5.38 -16.61 -3.02
CA VAL A 43 4.87 -15.28 -2.62
C VAL A 43 4.12 -14.61 -3.78
N ASN A 44 4.69 -14.67 -4.99
CA ASN A 44 4.05 -14.10 -6.18
C ASN A 44 2.76 -14.83 -6.55
N GLU A 45 2.74 -16.16 -6.49
CA GLU A 45 1.55 -16.96 -6.79
C GLU A 45 0.39 -16.65 -5.81
N ALA A 46 0.70 -16.57 -4.51
CA ALA A 46 -0.28 -16.16 -3.50
C ALA A 46 -0.81 -14.74 -3.75
N ALA A 47 0.07 -13.79 -4.11
CA ALA A 47 -0.31 -12.41 -4.38
C ALA A 47 -1.25 -12.29 -5.59
N GLU A 48 -1.00 -13.04 -6.67
CA GLU A 48 -1.86 -13.05 -7.85
C GLU A 48 -3.26 -13.60 -7.55
N ILE A 49 -3.37 -14.62 -6.69
CA ILE A 49 -4.67 -15.17 -6.27
C ILE A 49 -5.48 -14.16 -5.47
N VAL A 50 -4.85 -13.49 -4.50
CA VAL A 50 -5.51 -12.44 -3.69
C VAL A 50 -5.94 -11.28 -4.59
N ARG A 51 -5.07 -10.85 -5.50
CA ARG A 51 -5.36 -9.78 -6.47
C ARG A 51 -6.55 -10.13 -7.38
N ALA A 52 -6.59 -11.35 -7.91
CA ALA A 52 -7.66 -11.79 -8.80
C ALA A 52 -9.04 -11.86 -8.12
N SER A 53 -9.07 -11.91 -6.80
CA SER A 53 -10.28 -11.99 -5.99
C SER A 53 -10.71 -10.62 -5.44
N ALA A 54 -9.94 -9.56 -5.69
CA ALA A 54 -10.18 -8.20 -5.21
C ALA A 54 -10.81 -7.29 -6.30
N ASP A 55 -11.20 -6.08 -5.91
CA ASP A 55 -11.58 -5.05 -6.89
C ASP A 55 -10.40 -4.69 -7.81
N LYS A 56 -10.67 -4.41 -9.09
CA LYS A 56 -9.64 -4.09 -10.11
C LYS A 56 -8.80 -2.87 -9.76
N ASP A 57 -9.37 -1.93 -9.02
CA ASP A 57 -8.73 -0.70 -8.57
C ASP A 57 -8.36 -0.77 -7.07
N ALA A 58 -8.34 -1.97 -6.48
CA ALA A 58 -7.95 -2.16 -5.09
C ALA A 58 -6.49 -1.78 -4.84
N ASN A 59 -6.26 -1.03 -3.76
CA ASN A 59 -4.93 -0.81 -3.23
C ASN A 59 -4.51 -2.03 -2.39
N ILE A 60 -3.48 -2.74 -2.83
CA ILE A 60 -3.03 -3.99 -2.22
C ILE A 60 -1.62 -3.81 -1.65
N ILE A 61 -1.47 -4.04 -0.35
CA ILE A 61 -0.20 -4.06 0.35
C ILE A 61 0.06 -5.47 0.86
N PHE A 62 1.25 -6.00 0.59
CA PHE A 62 1.63 -7.31 1.07
C PHE A 62 2.97 -7.32 1.78
N GLY A 63 3.07 -8.21 2.77
CA GLY A 63 4.29 -8.45 3.53
C GLY A 63 4.61 -9.94 3.60
N THR A 64 5.87 -10.22 3.89
CA THR A 64 6.35 -11.58 4.17
C THR A 64 7.07 -11.60 5.51
N VAL A 65 6.89 -12.70 6.24
CA VAL A 65 7.56 -12.96 7.51
C VAL A 65 8.17 -14.35 7.46
N ILE A 66 9.44 -14.45 7.80
CA ILE A 66 10.13 -15.72 7.94
C ILE A 66 10.05 -16.17 9.40
N ASP A 67 9.45 -17.33 9.63
CA ASP A 67 9.42 -18.02 10.92
C ASP A 67 10.05 -19.41 10.74
N GLU A 68 11.23 -19.62 11.31
CA GLU A 68 11.98 -20.88 11.21
C GLU A 68 11.19 -22.11 11.70
N LYS A 69 10.17 -21.90 12.55
CA LYS A 69 9.31 -22.98 13.06
C LYS A 69 8.29 -23.46 12.03
N MET A 70 8.07 -22.70 10.96
CA MET A 70 7.10 -22.99 9.90
C MET A 70 7.73 -23.66 8.67
N SER A 71 8.78 -24.45 8.88
CA SER A 71 9.42 -25.22 7.79
C SER A 71 8.39 -26.13 7.10
N GLY A 72 8.25 -25.98 5.78
CA GLY A 72 7.25 -26.73 5.01
C GLY A 72 5.81 -26.18 5.10
N GLU A 73 5.54 -25.18 5.93
CA GLU A 73 4.22 -24.59 6.17
C GLU A 73 4.14 -23.13 5.72
N VAL A 74 2.94 -22.71 5.32
CA VAL A 74 2.64 -21.32 4.97
C VAL A 74 1.33 -20.91 5.63
N LYS A 75 1.30 -19.71 6.20
CA LYS A 75 0.10 -19.07 6.74
C LYS A 75 -0.10 -17.75 6.06
N ILE A 76 -1.31 -17.53 5.55
CA ILE A 76 -1.70 -16.26 4.94
C ILE A 76 -2.77 -15.63 5.81
N THR A 77 -2.57 -14.36 6.14
CA THR A 77 -3.55 -13.54 6.86
C THR A 77 -3.95 -12.40 5.96
N VAL A 78 -5.24 -12.25 5.70
CA VAL A 78 -5.80 -11.21 4.83
C VAL A 78 -6.67 -10.29 5.66
N VAL A 79 -6.52 -8.99 5.44
CA VAL A 79 -7.35 -7.93 6.00
C VAL A 79 -7.91 -7.15 4.80
N ALA A 80 -9.21 -7.30 4.57
CA ALA A 80 -9.92 -6.62 3.50
C ALA A 80 -10.77 -5.47 4.06
N THR A 81 -10.73 -4.32 3.39
CA THR A 81 -11.38 -3.08 3.82
C THR A 81 -11.94 -2.32 2.61
N GLY A 82 -12.78 -1.31 2.87
CA GLY A 82 -13.33 -0.47 1.81
C GLY A 82 -14.44 -1.14 1.00
N PHE A 83 -15.14 -2.11 1.59
CA PHE A 83 -16.37 -2.67 1.03
C PHE A 83 -17.45 -1.59 0.93
N VAL A 84 -18.14 -1.54 -0.20
CA VAL A 84 -19.24 -0.58 -0.42
C VAL A 84 -20.49 -1.12 0.26
N VAL A 85 -20.74 -0.70 1.51
CA VAL A 85 -21.95 -1.05 2.25
C VAL A 85 -23.07 -0.09 1.84
N GLY A 86 -23.88 -0.52 0.88
CA GLY A 86 -25.03 0.25 0.40
C GLY A 86 -24.67 1.25 -0.70
N ALA A 87 -25.52 1.30 -1.72
CA ALA A 87 -25.45 2.29 -2.79
C ALA A 87 -25.81 3.69 -2.25
N GLU A 88 -24.90 4.30 -1.50
CA GLU A 88 -24.80 5.75 -1.49
C GLU A 88 -23.79 6.09 -2.59
N PRO A 89 -24.18 6.89 -3.61
CA PRO A 89 -23.24 7.30 -4.64
C PRO A 89 -22.04 7.91 -3.92
N SER A 90 -20.87 7.33 -4.17
CA SER A 90 -19.60 7.87 -3.72
C SER A 90 -19.63 9.34 -4.06
N ARG A 91 -19.63 10.21 -3.04
CA ARG A 91 -19.25 11.60 -3.22
C ARG A 91 -17.94 11.53 -3.96
N GLU A 92 -17.95 11.98 -5.20
CA GLU A 92 -16.75 12.26 -5.96
C GLU A 92 -15.86 13.01 -4.99
N ILE A 93 -14.75 12.38 -4.60
CA ILE A 93 -13.66 13.12 -4.02
C ILE A 93 -13.18 13.93 -5.22
N GLU A 94 -13.78 15.12 -5.41
CA GLU A 94 -13.27 16.11 -6.34
C GLU A 94 -11.78 16.20 -6.06
N GLU A 95 -10.98 15.95 -7.10
CA GLU A 95 -9.55 16.23 -7.11
C GLU A 95 -9.34 17.73 -6.88
N GLN A 96 -9.44 18.16 -5.61
CA GLN A 96 -9.08 19.50 -5.14
C GLN A 96 -7.56 19.74 -5.15
N TYR A 97 -6.80 18.90 -5.85
CA TYR A 97 -5.41 19.19 -6.22
C TYR A 97 -5.29 20.09 -7.46
N SER A 98 -6.38 20.71 -7.91
CA SER A 98 -6.31 21.79 -8.89
C SER A 98 -6.23 23.16 -8.21
N ARG A 99 -4.98 23.65 -8.17
CA ARG A 99 -4.50 25.01 -7.85
C ARG A 99 -4.19 25.27 -6.37
N PRO A 100 -2.90 25.45 -5.99
CA PRO A 100 -2.62 26.22 -4.78
C PRO A 100 -3.31 27.58 -4.91
N ALA A 101 -3.90 28.05 -3.81
CA ALA A 101 -4.43 29.41 -3.69
C ALA A 101 -3.41 30.42 -4.24
N PRO A 102 -3.83 31.56 -4.82
CA PRO A 102 -2.90 32.65 -5.07
C PRO A 102 -2.13 32.89 -3.76
N VAL A 103 -0.81 32.70 -3.81
CA VAL A 103 0.07 33.04 -2.70
C VAL A 103 -0.03 34.55 -2.53
N GLU A 104 -0.94 35.00 -1.67
CA GLU A 104 -0.93 36.36 -1.18
C GLU A 104 0.38 36.55 -0.43
N ASP A 105 1.22 37.41 -1.02
CA ASP A 105 2.45 37.96 -0.49
C ASP A 105 3.33 36.99 0.30
N VAL A 106 4.03 36.11 -0.42
CA VAL A 106 5.30 35.60 0.09
C VAL A 106 6.17 36.83 0.35
N PRO A 107 6.61 37.11 1.60
CA PRO A 107 7.55 38.18 1.82
C PRO A 107 8.80 37.85 1.01
N VAL A 108 9.07 38.67 -0.02
CA VAL A 108 10.32 38.59 -0.77
C VAL A 108 11.42 38.71 0.27
N TYR A 109 12.13 37.61 0.53
CA TYR A 109 13.30 37.62 1.40
C TYR A 109 14.26 38.66 0.81
N LYS A 110 14.37 39.82 1.46
CA LYS A 110 15.26 40.94 1.08
C LYS A 110 16.76 40.57 1.04
N GLY A 111 17.11 39.30 1.22
CA GLY A 111 18.47 38.76 1.14
C GLY A 111 18.68 37.72 0.03
N PHE A 112 17.70 37.46 -0.84
CA PHE A 112 17.92 36.59 -2.01
C PHE A 112 18.54 37.40 -3.14
N ASP A 113 19.86 37.47 -3.12
CA ASP A 113 20.65 37.96 -4.25
C ASP A 113 21.16 36.76 -5.07
N PRO A 114 20.66 36.55 -6.30
CA PRO A 114 21.11 35.46 -7.16
C PRO A 114 22.58 35.56 -7.56
N SER A 115 23.24 36.71 -7.40
CA SER A 115 24.68 36.81 -7.67
C SER A 115 25.57 36.21 -6.57
N ASN A 116 25.00 35.86 -5.42
CA ASN A 116 25.76 35.41 -4.23
C ASN A 116 25.51 33.94 -3.88
N LEU A 117 25.07 33.14 -4.86
CA LEU A 117 24.77 31.70 -4.68
C LEU A 117 26.00 30.89 -4.26
N ASP A 118 27.19 31.28 -4.71
CA ASP A 118 28.46 30.62 -4.41
C ASP A 118 28.97 30.87 -2.97
N ILE A 119 28.34 31.79 -2.23
CA ILE A 119 28.68 32.09 -0.84
C ILE A 119 27.69 31.37 0.08
N PRO A 120 28.16 30.53 1.04
CA PRO A 120 27.30 29.90 2.02
C PRO A 120 26.43 30.91 2.79
N ALA A 121 25.18 30.54 3.07
CA ALA A 121 24.15 31.45 3.59
C ALA A 121 24.57 32.21 4.87
N PHE A 122 25.34 31.58 5.76
CA PHE A 122 25.80 32.17 7.03
C PHE A 122 26.92 33.22 6.88
N LEU A 123 27.51 33.36 5.68
CA LEU A 123 28.55 34.35 5.38
C LEU A 123 28.03 35.57 4.61
N ARG A 124 26.77 35.55 4.17
CA ARG A 124 26.15 36.69 3.46
C ARG A 124 25.82 37.79 4.47
N GLY A 125 26.28 39.03 4.23
CA GLY A 125 25.92 40.20 5.05
C GLY A 125 26.85 40.54 6.23
N ARG A 126 28.03 39.91 6.34
CA ARG A 126 29.12 40.38 7.22
C ARG A 126 30.07 41.29 6.46
N ARG A 127 29.67 42.54 6.23
CA ARG A 127 30.55 43.66 5.87
C ARG A 127 29.98 44.94 6.45
#